data_AF-A0A7W6C2D2-F1
#
_entry.id   AF-A0A7W6C2D2-F1
#
_cell.length_a   1.000
_cell.length_b   1.000
_cell.length_c   1.000
_cell.angle_alpha   90.00
_cell.angle_beta   90.00
_cell.angle_gamma   90.00
#
_symmetry.space_group_name_H-M   'P 1'
#
loop_
_entity.id
_entity.type
_entity.pdbx_description
1 polymer ?
#
loop_
_entity_poly.entity_id
_entity_poly.type
_entity_poly.pdbx_seq_one_letter_code
_entity_poly.pdbx_strand_id
1 'polypeptide(L)'
;MNYAALISELLETSEHVSDTDPAKIRELLDHAVVAVRDLRDKIDRHPAQNVRDAVTFLEKISADLAVGDVPVDQCRSALKDASVMIEDLAAKSRSKIY
;
A
#
# COMPACT_ATOMS: atom_id res chain seq x y z
N MET A 1 -3.54 12.22 -7.93
CA MET A 1 -2.93 11.53 -6.78
C MET A 1 -1.42 11.69 -6.87
N ASN A 2 -0.77 12.07 -5.77
CA ASN A 2 0.69 12.21 -5.73
C ASN A 2 1.28 10.97 -5.04
N TYR A 3 1.64 9.94 -5.82
CA TYR A 3 2.08 8.66 -5.28
C TYR A 3 3.37 8.77 -4.46
N ALA A 4 4.26 9.70 -4.81
CA ALA A 4 5.49 9.93 -4.06
C ALA A 4 5.21 10.39 -2.62
N ALA A 5 4.21 11.27 -2.43
CA ALA A 5 3.80 11.70 -1.09
C ALA A 5 3.23 10.53 -0.29
N LEU A 6 2.38 9.70 -0.91
CA LEU A 6 1.80 8.52 -0.26
C LEU A 6 2.88 7.49 0.12
N ILE A 7 3.87 7.24 -0.75
CA ILE A 7 5.01 6.35 -0.45
C ILE A 7 5.78 6.85 0.76
N SER A 8 6.09 8.14 0.82
CA SER A 8 6.77 8.75 1.98
C SER A 8 5.93 8.63 3.25
N GLU A 9 4.63 8.87 3.17
CA GLU A 9 3.71 8.78 4.32
C GLU A 9 3.58 7.34 4.84
N LEU A 10 3.54 6.35 3.93
CA LEU A 10 3.54 4.93 4.26
C LEU A 10 4.86 4.51 4.93
N LEU A 11 5.99 4.98 4.41
CA LEU A 11 7.32 4.72 4.97
C LEU A 11 7.46 5.31 6.37
N GLU A 12 7.15 6.59 6.54
CA GLU A 12 7.19 7.28 7.83
C GLU A 12 6.28 6.59 8.85
N THR A 13 5.06 6.23 8.43
CA THR A 13 4.13 5.50 9.30
C THR A 13 4.62 4.10 9.63
N SER A 14 5.33 3.42 8.71
CA SER A 14 5.95 2.13 9.00
C SER A 14 7.09 2.23 10.02
N GLU A 15 7.77 3.38 10.10
CA GLU A 15 8.80 3.64 11.11
C GLU A 15 8.21 4.00 12.47
N HIS A 16 7.07 4.69 12.47
CA HIS A 16 6.35 5.12 13.67
C HIS A 16 5.08 4.32 13.96
N VAL A 17 4.98 3.08 13.46
CA VAL A 17 3.73 2.30 13.52
C VAL A 17 3.31 1.96 14.96
N SER A 18 4.28 1.94 15.89
CA SER A 18 4.05 1.74 17.34
C SER A 18 3.42 2.97 18.03
N ASP A 19 3.68 4.17 17.50
CA ASP A 19 3.17 5.45 18.02
C ASP A 19 1.99 6.00 17.19
N THR A 20 1.70 5.38 16.04
CA THR A 20 0.65 5.83 15.14
C THR A 20 -0.68 5.15 15.45
N ASP A 21 -1.75 5.94 15.45
CA ASP A 21 -3.10 5.40 15.63
C ASP A 21 -3.42 4.30 14.60
N PRO A 22 -3.99 3.16 15.04
CA PRO A 22 -4.39 2.07 14.14
C PRO A 22 -5.44 2.53 13.12
N ALA A 23 -6.26 3.52 13.47
CA ALA A 23 -7.19 4.15 12.53
C ALA A 23 -6.47 4.85 11.37
N LYS A 24 -5.35 5.53 11.66
CA LYS A 24 -4.54 6.21 10.65
C LYS A 24 -3.77 5.21 9.78
N ILE A 25 -3.24 4.16 10.39
CA ILE A 25 -2.61 3.04 9.65
C ILE A 25 -3.62 2.43 8.68
N ARG A 26 -4.86 2.20 9.12
CA ARG A 26 -5.93 1.67 8.28
C ARG A 26 -6.25 2.60 7.11
N GLU A 27 -6.38 3.90 7.36
CA GLU A 27 -6.63 4.90 6.31
C GLU A 27 -5.51 4.89 5.25
N LEU A 28 -4.25 4.83 5.70
CA LEU A 28 -3.09 4.76 4.81
C LEU A 28 -3.07 3.47 3.98
N LEU A 29 -3.42 2.34 4.57
CA LEU A 29 -3.53 1.07 3.84
C LEU A 29 -4.65 1.11 2.80
N ASP A 30 -5.78 1.74 3.11
CA ASP A 30 -6.88 1.92 2.15
C ASP A 30 -6.44 2.84 0.98
N HIS A 31 -5.78 3.95 1.29
CA HIS A 31 -5.18 4.83 0.29
C HIS A 31 -4.14 4.10 -0.57
N ALA A 32 -3.33 3.23 0.03
CA ALA A 32 -2.39 2.38 -0.69
C ALA A 32 -3.09 1.42 -1.65
N VAL A 33 -4.16 0.74 -1.21
CA VAL A 33 -4.98 -0.14 -2.05
C VAL A 33 -5.57 0.63 -3.24
N VAL A 34 -6.11 1.83 -3.00
CA VAL A 34 -6.65 2.69 -4.06
C VAL A 34 -5.55 3.10 -5.04
N ALA A 35 -4.39 3.52 -4.54
CA ALA A 35 -3.25 3.91 -5.37
C ALA A 35 -2.73 2.75 -6.23
N VAL A 36 -2.60 1.55 -5.65
CA VAL A 36 -2.22 0.33 -6.38
C VAL A 36 -3.27 -0.02 -7.44
N ARG A 37 -4.57 0.06 -7.12
CA ARG A 37 -5.65 -0.19 -8.09
C ARG A 37 -5.67 0.80 -9.24
N ASP A 38 -5.42 2.08 -8.96
CA ASP A 38 -5.35 3.14 -9.97
C ASP A 38 -4.11 3.00 -10.87
N LEU A 39 -2.94 2.75 -10.28
CA LEU A 39 -1.71 2.47 -11.03
C LEU A 39 -1.85 1.19 -11.86
N ARG A 40 -2.48 0.15 -11.31
CA ARG A 40 -2.82 -1.07 -12.04
C ARG A 40 -3.65 -0.76 -13.28
N ASP A 41 -4.73 0.00 -13.13
CA ASP A 41 -5.63 0.36 -14.24
C ASP A 41 -4.89 1.14 -15.35
N LYS A 42 -3.92 1.98 -14.96
CA LYS A 42 -3.06 2.72 -15.88
C LYS A 42 -2.01 1.87 -16.59
N ILE A 43 -1.44 0.86 -15.93
CA ILE A 43 -0.35 0.06 -16.49
C ILE A 43 -0.91 -1.04 -17.38
N ASP A 44 -1.87 -1.85 -16.91
CA ASP A 44 -2.39 -2.98 -17.68
C ASP A 44 -3.74 -3.48 -17.17
N ARG A 45 -4.67 -3.83 -18.08
CA ARG A 45 -5.96 -4.45 -17.72
C ARG A 45 -5.80 -5.86 -17.14
N HIS A 46 -4.65 -6.52 -17.38
CA HIS A 46 -4.31 -7.80 -16.78
C HIS A 46 -3.28 -7.59 -15.67
N PRO A 47 -3.72 -7.50 -14.39
CA PRO A 47 -2.78 -7.36 -13.29
C PRO A 47 -1.87 -8.58 -13.24
N ALA A 48 -0.58 -8.31 -13.12
CA ALA A 48 0.36 -9.33 -12.67
C ALA A 48 -0.10 -9.86 -11.30
N GLN A 49 -0.01 -11.17 -11.12
CA GLN A 49 -0.62 -11.88 -9.98
C GLN A 49 -0.13 -11.32 -8.64
N ASN A 50 1.14 -10.93 -8.57
CA ASN A 50 1.76 -10.22 -7.46
C ASN A 50 1.00 -8.96 -6.99
N VAL A 51 0.43 -8.16 -7.91
CA VAL A 51 -0.32 -6.95 -7.55
C VAL A 51 -1.65 -7.30 -6.90
N ARG A 52 -2.31 -8.36 -7.37
CA ARG A 52 -3.56 -8.84 -6.77
C ARG A 52 -3.32 -9.41 -5.38
N ASP A 53 -2.26 -10.22 -5.22
CA ASP A 53 -1.88 -10.79 -3.93
C ASP A 53 -1.58 -9.69 -2.91
N ALA A 54 -0.84 -8.65 -3.30
CA ALA A 54 -0.54 -7.54 -2.40
C ALA A 54 -1.77 -6.70 -2.04
N VAL A 55 -2.66 -6.39 -2.99
CA VAL A 55 -3.92 -5.70 -2.67
C VAL A 55 -4.75 -6.53 -1.69
N THR A 56 -4.84 -7.84 -1.91
CA THR A 56 -5.54 -8.77 -1.00
C THR A 56 -4.90 -8.79 0.38
N PHE A 57 -3.56 -8.77 0.44
CA PHE A 57 -2.82 -8.71 1.71
C PHE A 57 -3.07 -7.40 2.46
N LEU A 58 -3.06 -6.26 1.76
CA LEU A 58 -3.35 -4.95 2.36
C LEU A 58 -4.80 -4.83 2.84
N GLU A 59 -5.77 -5.31 2.04
CA GLU A 59 -7.18 -5.37 2.44
C GLU A 59 -7.38 -6.25 3.67
N LYS A 60 -6.66 -7.38 3.75
CA LYS A 60 -6.69 -8.26 4.92
C LYS A 60 -6.13 -7.56 6.17
N ILE A 61 -4.95 -6.96 6.08
CA ILE A 61 -4.33 -6.24 7.20
C ILE A 61 -5.23 -5.09 7.67
N SER A 62 -5.83 -4.33 6.73
CA SER A 62 -6.79 -3.27 7.03
C SER A 62 -8.04 -3.79 7.76
N ALA A 63 -8.57 -4.94 7.34
CA ALA A 63 -9.70 -5.59 7.99
C ALA A 63 -9.34 -6.11 9.39
N ASP A 64 -8.19 -6.77 9.55
CA ASP A 64 -7.73 -7.27 10.83
C ASP A 64 -7.45 -6.10 11.81
N LEU A 65 -6.94 -4.95 11.32
CA LEU A 65 -6.77 -3.71 12.08
C LEU A 65 -8.10 -3.15 12.58
N ALA A 66 -9.17 -3.31 11.81
CA ALA A 66 -10.51 -2.90 12.22
C ALA A 66 -11.06 -3.76 13.37
N VAL A 67 -10.60 -5.00 13.48
CA VAL A 67 -10.95 -5.94 14.57
C VAL A 67 -10.02 -5.77 15.78
N GLY A 68 -8.89 -5.08 15.62
CA GLY A 68 -7.90 -4.83 16.68
C GLY A 68 -6.93 -5.98 16.91
N ASP A 69 -6.85 -6.94 15.97
CA ASP A 69 -6.12 -8.20 16.13
C ASP A 69 -4.83 -8.27 15.27
N VAL A 70 -4.25 -7.11 14.91
CA VAL A 70 -3.02 -7.08 14.10
C VAL A 70 -1.82 -6.68 14.93
N PRO A 71 -0.77 -7.52 15.00
CA PRO A 71 0.49 -7.12 15.59
C PRO A 71 1.17 -6.04 14.74
N VAL A 72 1.73 -5.06 15.43
CA VAL A 72 2.46 -3.89 14.92
C VAL A 72 3.47 -4.25 13.81
N ASP A 73 4.18 -5.38 13.93
CA ASP A 73 5.11 -5.88 12.91
C ASP A 73 4.46 -6.24 11.56
N GLN A 74 3.22 -6.76 11.59
CA GLN A 74 2.47 -7.05 10.37
C GLN A 74 2.01 -5.75 9.69
N CYS A 75 1.54 -4.76 10.46
CA CYS A 75 1.25 -3.41 9.93
C CYS A 75 2.48 -2.79 9.27
N ARG A 76 3.63 -2.85 9.96
CA ARG A 76 4.89 -2.31 9.47
C ARG A 76 5.31 -2.96 8.15
N SER A 77 5.26 -4.29 8.09
CA SER A 77 5.61 -5.02 6.87
C SER A 77 4.65 -4.68 5.73
N ALA A 78 3.34 -4.65 6.00
CA ALA A 78 2.32 -4.30 5.02
C ALA A 78 2.50 -2.89 4.44
N LEU A 79 2.75 -1.89 5.29
CA LEU A 79 3.00 -0.51 4.84
C LEU A 79 4.26 -0.41 3.97
N LYS A 80 5.30 -1.16 4.32
CA LYS A 80 6.56 -1.19 3.56
C LYS A 80 6.42 -1.93 2.22
N ASP A 81 5.71 -3.05 2.20
CA ASP A 81 5.39 -3.75 0.95
C ASP A 81 4.51 -2.89 0.04
N ALA A 82 3.52 -2.18 0.60
CA ALA A 82 2.69 -1.25 -0.14
C ALA A 82 3.51 -0.13 -0.78
N SER A 83 4.43 0.48 -0.03
CA SER A 83 5.23 1.60 -0.52
C SER A 83 6.16 1.17 -1.67
N VAL A 84 6.84 0.03 -1.54
CA VAL A 84 7.68 -0.56 -2.59
C VAL A 84 6.85 -0.90 -3.83
N MET A 85 5.66 -1.47 -3.65
CA MET A 85 4.82 -1.85 -4.78
C MET A 85 4.24 -0.63 -5.52
N ILE A 86 3.81 0.41 -4.81
CA ILE A 86 3.35 1.65 -5.42
C ILE A 86 4.51 2.31 -6.18
N GLU A 87 5.73 2.28 -5.65
CA GLU A 87 6.92 2.78 -6.32
C GLU A 87 7.21 2.00 -7.62
N ASP A 88 7.24 0.67 -7.56
CA ASP A 88 7.48 -0.19 -8.73
C ASP A 88 6.40 0.00 -9.81
N LEU A 89 5.13 0.06 -9.41
CA LEU A 89 4.02 0.32 -10.33
C LEU A 89 4.11 1.73 -10.92
N ALA A 90 4.39 2.75 -10.11
CA ALA A 90 4.57 4.12 -10.60
C ALA A 90 5.75 4.22 -11.57
N ALA A 91 6.86 3.51 -11.31
CA ALA A 91 8.00 3.43 -12.21
C ALA A 91 7.64 2.71 -13.52
N LYS A 92 6.95 1.57 -13.48
CA LYS A 92 6.46 0.85 -14.67
C LYS A 92 5.48 1.68 -15.48
N SER A 93 4.58 2.41 -14.83
CA SER A 93 3.62 3.32 -15.46
C SER A 93 4.33 4.45 -16.22
N ARG A 94 5.40 5.02 -15.64
CA ARG A 94 6.24 6.02 -16.32
C ARG A 94 7.08 5.43 -17.46
N SER A 95 7.54 4.19 -17.31
CA SER A 95 8.41 3.52 -18.29
C SER A 95 7.69 3.11 -19.58
N LYS A 96 6.37 2.81 -19.53
CA LYS A 96 5.55 2.53 -20.74
C LYS A 96 5.36 3.73 -21.69
N ILE A 97 5.88 4.91 -21.34
CA ILE A 97 5.78 6.12 -22.18
C ILE A 97 6.94 6.22 -23.20
N TYR A 98 7.88 5.25 -23.23
CA TYR A 98 8.98 5.20 -24.22
C TYR A 98 8.86 4.02 -25.19
#